data_AF-A0A662FD26-F1
#
_entry.id   AF-A0A662FD26-F1
#
_cell.length_a   1.000
_cell.length_b   1.000
_cell.length_c   1.000
_cell.angle_alpha   90.00
_cell.angle_beta   90.00
_cell.angle_gamma   90.00
#
_symmetry.space_group_name_H-M   'P 1'
#
loop_
_entity.id
_entity.type
_entity.pdbx_description
1 polymer ?
#
loop_
_entity_poly.entity_id
_entity_poly.type
_entity_poly.pdbx_seq_one_letter_code
_entity_poly.pdbx_strand_id
1 'polypeptide(L)'
;MATRAPPHAYAYGELKTKIIKKRLKRFAKMGKKYRKVAVLGAGRIGKRHCEIYGELSKDYGIEEIIFSRRTREKVALTEAALKEYFKERNIRVVVRGFTEIDDVLEQKPDAISICTPTDLHAAHLETVLERCEKTIVYCEKPLCRPDQLSYATDLVELARDRLCVGLQLFHCYSLIKRYIKGENKGIDIVWSSVPSKRENTVKELIVDLAPHVVCFVQEAVAKDGFRLANIVHSVIEPRVCFENKNIRMELFYKQSRADIERYIKIKKENGEVKIVYGGYNTEKGWKSCLFVERKEQEGVVKYCFLLDDLLKTAIEKFLSRKGFVSGRKGLRNVELVGKLCSFL
;
A
#
# COMPACT_ATOMS: atom_id res chain seq x y z
N MET A 1 13.76 -15.83 17.84
CA MET A 1 14.09 -16.77 16.73
C MET A 1 13.89 -16.06 15.41
N ALA A 2 15.00 -15.71 14.75
CA ALA A 2 15.01 -14.98 13.48
C ALA A 2 14.36 -15.82 12.38
N THR A 3 13.26 -15.34 11.82
CA THR A 3 12.63 -15.97 10.65
C THR A 3 13.52 -15.71 9.44
N ARG A 4 14.16 -16.79 8.97
CA ARG A 4 14.93 -16.81 7.72
C ARG A 4 14.05 -16.25 6.59
N ALA A 5 14.57 -15.26 5.88
CA ALA A 5 13.94 -14.69 4.70
C ALA A 5 13.82 -15.77 3.60
N PRO A 6 12.79 -15.71 2.75
CA PRO A 6 12.69 -16.62 1.61
C PRO A 6 13.85 -16.44 0.63
N PRO A 7 14.30 -17.51 -0.04
CA PRO A 7 15.44 -17.52 -0.94
C PRO A 7 15.07 -16.88 -2.29
N HIS A 8 15.11 -15.55 -2.35
CA HIS A 8 15.43 -14.85 -3.58
C HIS A 8 16.76 -14.10 -3.43
N ALA A 9 17.69 -14.71 -2.69
CA ALA A 9 19.11 -14.45 -2.87
C ALA A 9 19.50 -15.09 -4.21
N TYR A 10 19.25 -14.38 -5.31
CA TYR A 10 19.77 -14.78 -6.60
C TYR A 10 21.31 -14.75 -6.50
N ALA A 11 21.92 -15.93 -6.50
CA ALA A 11 23.32 -16.11 -6.82
C ALA A 11 23.52 -15.64 -8.27
N TYR A 12 24.06 -14.43 -8.45
CA TYR A 12 24.46 -13.96 -9.77
C TYR A 12 25.95 -14.25 -9.93
N GLY A 13 26.25 -15.31 -10.69
CA GLY A 13 27.53 -15.45 -11.36
C GLY A 13 27.80 -14.25 -12.27
N GLU A 14 29.08 -14.03 -12.54
CA GLU A 14 29.70 -12.88 -13.20
C GLU A 14 28.84 -12.23 -14.30
N LEU A 15 28.04 -11.24 -13.92
CA LEU A 15 27.30 -10.34 -14.81
C LEU A 15 27.69 -8.92 -14.42
N LYS A 16 28.07 -8.10 -15.40
CA LYS A 16 28.40 -6.68 -15.23
C LYS A 16 27.17 -5.92 -14.72
N THR A 17 26.98 -5.96 -13.41
CA THR A 17 25.83 -5.38 -12.71
C THR A 17 26.12 -3.92 -12.44
N LYS A 18 25.52 -3.01 -13.20
CA LYS A 18 25.61 -1.58 -12.91
C LYS A 18 24.53 -1.20 -11.89
N ILE A 19 24.88 -1.20 -10.61
CA ILE A 19 23.97 -0.76 -9.54
C ILE A 19 23.86 0.76 -9.56
N ILE A 20 22.77 1.30 -10.11
CA ILE A 20 22.46 2.73 -10.04
C ILE A 20 21.56 2.99 -8.83
N LYS A 21 22.14 3.45 -7.71
CA LYS A 21 21.38 3.87 -6.52
C LYS A 21 20.76 5.25 -6.75
N LYS A 22 19.53 5.33 -7.23
CA LYS A 22 18.74 6.57 -7.23
C LYS A 22 17.85 6.62 -5.99
N ARG A 23 18.18 7.49 -5.04
CA ARG A 23 17.35 7.76 -3.85
C ARG A 23 16.23 8.72 -4.23
N LEU A 24 14.99 8.43 -3.82
CA LEU A 24 13.90 9.40 -3.93
C LEU A 24 14.29 10.62 -3.07
N LYS A 25 14.15 11.83 -3.63
CA LYS A 25 14.52 13.07 -2.93
C LYS A 25 13.71 13.18 -1.65
N ARG A 26 14.37 13.36 -0.50
CA ARG A 26 13.72 13.77 0.76
C ARG A 26 12.98 15.08 0.51
N PHE A 27 11.69 15.13 0.84
CA PHE A 27 10.89 16.34 0.68
C PHE A 27 11.34 17.40 1.69
N ALA A 28 11.32 18.65 1.25
CA ALA A 28 11.68 19.79 2.09
C ALA A 28 10.81 19.82 3.36
N LYS A 29 11.45 19.94 4.52
CA LYS A 29 10.80 20.11 5.83
C LYS A 29 10.16 21.49 5.95
N MET A 30 9.02 21.54 6.66
CA MET A 30 8.53 22.61 7.57
C MET A 30 7.06 23.02 7.39
N GLY A 31 6.48 23.52 8.50
CA GLY A 31 5.28 24.36 8.59
C GLY A 31 4.33 23.95 9.70
N LYS A 32 3.66 22.81 9.54
CA LYS A 32 2.57 22.35 10.39
C LYS A 32 3.05 21.26 11.35
N LYS A 33 2.84 21.46 12.65
CA LYS A 33 3.08 20.44 13.69
C LYS A 33 1.83 19.57 13.82
N TYR A 34 2.02 18.27 13.99
CA TYR A 34 0.95 17.30 14.26
C TYR A 34 1.17 16.72 15.65
N ARG A 35 0.90 17.51 16.70
CA ARG A 35 1.24 17.14 18.08
C ARG A 35 0.61 15.80 18.46
N LYS A 36 -0.63 15.57 18.05
CA LYS A 36 -1.35 14.31 18.28
C LYS A 36 -1.69 13.65 16.96
N VAL A 37 -1.23 12.42 16.77
CA VAL A 37 -1.66 11.57 15.65
C VAL A 37 -2.37 10.34 16.19
N ALA A 38 -3.44 9.94 15.53
CA ALA A 38 -4.22 8.76 15.91
C ALA A 38 -4.17 7.67 14.85
N VAL A 39 -4.23 6.40 15.27
CA VAL A 39 -4.34 5.23 14.40
C VAL A 39 -5.52 4.38 14.84
N LEU A 40 -6.61 4.41 14.07
CA LEU A 40 -7.78 3.56 14.29
C LEU A 40 -7.45 2.15 13.79
N GLY A 41 -7.43 1.17 14.70
CA GLY A 41 -7.08 -0.21 14.39
C GLY A 41 -5.57 -0.44 14.27
N ALA A 42 -4.84 -0.48 15.40
CA ALA A 42 -3.42 -0.85 15.43
C ALA A 42 -3.17 -2.35 15.24
N GLY A 43 -3.74 -2.94 14.17
CA GLY A 43 -3.43 -4.27 13.65
C GLY A 43 -1.98 -4.41 13.20
N ARG A 44 -1.69 -5.38 12.33
CA ARG A 44 -0.35 -5.51 11.73
C ARG A 44 0.06 -4.22 11.00
N ILE A 45 -0.82 -3.72 10.13
CA ILE A 45 -0.56 -2.49 9.36
C ILE A 45 -0.65 -1.24 10.25
N GLY A 46 -1.68 -1.12 11.09
CA GLY A 46 -1.82 0.03 11.98
C GLY A 46 -0.68 0.17 12.99
N LYS A 47 -0.14 -0.93 13.55
CA LYS A 47 1.08 -0.88 14.37
C LYS A 47 2.26 -0.29 13.58
N ARG A 48 2.42 -0.68 12.30
CA ARG A 48 3.46 -0.11 11.44
C ARG A 48 3.26 1.39 11.20
N HIS A 49 2.01 1.88 11.12
CA HIS A 49 1.74 3.33 11.08
C HIS A 49 2.21 4.02 12.35
N CYS A 50 1.90 3.46 13.53
CA CYS A 50 2.40 4.00 14.81
C CYS A 50 3.93 4.08 14.82
N GLU A 51 4.62 3.00 14.42
CA GLU A 51 6.09 2.98 14.31
C GLU A 51 6.59 4.10 13.38
N ILE A 52 6.01 4.23 12.19
CA ILE A 52 6.38 5.27 11.22
C ILE A 52 6.12 6.67 11.76
N TYR A 53 4.99 6.93 12.41
CA TYR A 53 4.73 8.23 13.03
C TYR A 53 5.78 8.55 14.11
N GLY A 54 6.21 7.56 14.89
CA GLY A 54 7.33 7.73 15.82
C GLY A 54 8.64 8.03 15.10
N GLU A 55 8.96 7.31 14.01
CA GLU A 55 10.15 7.58 13.19
C GLU A 55 10.13 9.00 12.55
N LEU A 56 8.94 9.56 12.35
CA LEU A 56 8.71 10.88 11.75
C LEU A 56 8.49 11.98 12.80
N SER A 57 8.48 11.64 14.10
CA SER A 57 7.98 12.53 15.14
C SER A 57 8.76 13.84 15.24
N LYS A 58 10.09 13.76 15.21
CA LYS A 58 10.98 14.94 15.21
C LYS A 58 10.77 15.85 14.00
N ASP A 59 10.47 15.26 12.85
CA ASP A 59 10.40 15.98 11.57
C ASP A 59 9.06 16.71 11.40
N TYR A 60 8.01 16.22 12.06
CA TYR A 60 6.64 16.72 11.96
C TYR A 60 6.06 17.22 13.30
N GLY A 61 6.87 17.27 14.36
CA GLY A 61 6.46 17.73 15.68
C GLY A 61 5.36 16.88 16.31
N ILE A 62 5.46 15.55 16.17
CA ILE A 62 4.54 14.59 16.80
C ILE A 62 4.99 14.32 18.23
N GLU A 63 4.12 14.60 19.18
CA GLU A 63 4.38 14.48 20.61
C GLU A 63 3.68 13.24 21.19
N GLU A 64 2.52 12.89 20.65
CA GLU A 64 1.69 11.77 21.11
C GLU A 64 1.12 10.97 19.93
N ILE A 65 1.21 9.63 20.05
CA ILE A 65 0.60 8.66 19.15
C ILE A 65 -0.50 7.93 19.92
N ILE A 66 -1.73 8.14 19.47
CA ILE A 66 -2.93 7.52 20.01
C ILE A 66 -3.34 6.36 19.10
N PHE A 67 -3.81 5.24 19.65
CA PHE A 67 -4.28 4.15 18.81
C PHE A 67 -5.48 3.40 19.41
N SER A 68 -6.25 2.71 18.58
CA SER A 68 -7.31 1.81 19.05
C SER A 68 -7.03 0.34 18.77
N ARG A 69 -7.44 -0.53 19.70
CA ARG A 69 -7.45 -2.00 19.57
C ARG A 69 -8.71 -2.57 20.22
N ARG A 70 -9.25 -3.64 19.65
CA ARG A 70 -10.53 -4.24 20.09
C ARG A 70 -10.63 -4.62 21.58
N THR A 71 -9.52 -4.92 22.27
CA THR A 71 -9.54 -5.38 23.66
C THR A 71 -8.44 -4.70 24.47
N ARG A 72 -8.67 -4.54 25.79
CA ARG A 72 -7.68 -3.96 26.72
C ARG A 72 -6.34 -4.70 26.71
N GLU A 73 -6.38 -6.02 26.65
CA GLU A 73 -5.17 -6.85 26.51
C GLU A 73 -4.39 -6.50 25.23
N LYS A 74 -5.10 -6.39 24.10
CA LYS A 74 -4.50 -6.03 22.81
C LYS A 74 -3.98 -4.60 22.79
N VAL A 75 -4.59 -3.69 23.55
CA VAL A 75 -4.07 -2.34 23.80
C VAL A 75 -2.73 -2.43 24.52
N ALA A 76 -2.69 -3.08 25.69
CA ALA A 76 -1.50 -3.20 26.52
C ALA A 76 -0.31 -3.83 25.76
N LEU A 77 -0.56 -4.92 25.02
CA LEU A 77 0.47 -5.58 24.19
C LEU A 77 1.02 -4.66 23.09
N THR A 78 0.15 -3.89 22.45
CA THR A 78 0.58 -2.98 21.37
C THR A 78 1.36 -1.81 21.95
N GLU A 79 0.90 -1.26 23.08
CA GLU A 79 1.56 -0.15 23.77
C GLU A 79 2.97 -0.53 24.25
N ALA A 80 3.11 -1.69 24.90
CA ALA A 80 4.40 -2.21 25.34
C ALA A 80 5.37 -2.38 24.16
N ALA A 81 4.91 -2.99 23.06
CA ALA A 81 5.74 -3.20 21.88
C ALA A 81 6.14 -1.89 21.17
N LEU A 82 5.29 -0.86 21.18
CA LEU A 82 5.62 0.45 20.63
C LEU A 82 6.61 1.21 21.53
N LYS A 83 6.41 1.17 22.85
CA LYS A 83 7.34 1.75 23.83
C LYS A 83 8.73 1.16 23.71
N GLU A 84 8.84 -0.17 23.59
CA GLU A 84 10.11 -0.87 23.34
C GLU A 84 10.74 -0.40 22.02
N TYR A 85 9.98 -0.44 20.93
CA TYR A 85 10.44 -0.03 19.60
C TYR A 85 11.00 1.42 19.60
N PHE A 86 10.33 2.34 20.28
CA PHE A 86 10.73 3.74 20.39
C PHE A 86 11.95 3.92 21.30
N LYS A 87 12.03 3.19 22.42
CA LYS A 87 13.18 3.20 23.32
C LYS A 87 14.46 2.77 22.59
N GLU A 88 14.41 1.64 21.87
CA GLU A 88 15.55 1.13 21.09
C GLU A 88 16.08 2.13 20.05
N ARG A 89 15.20 3.01 19.55
CA ARG A 89 15.52 3.98 18.49
C ARG A 89 15.69 5.40 19.01
N ASN A 90 15.68 5.59 20.33
CA ASN A 90 15.76 6.90 20.99
C ASN A 90 14.70 7.89 20.44
N ILE A 91 13.50 7.39 20.16
CA ILE A 91 12.35 8.18 19.71
C ILE A 91 11.59 8.65 20.95
N ARG A 92 11.42 9.98 21.09
CA ARG A 92 10.69 10.60 22.19
C ARG A 92 9.28 10.93 21.74
N VAL A 93 8.35 10.01 21.97
CA VAL A 93 6.92 10.19 21.69
C VAL A 93 6.12 9.45 22.75
N VAL A 94 5.02 10.05 23.21
CA VAL A 94 4.08 9.39 24.11
C VAL A 94 3.20 8.45 23.30
N VAL A 95 2.88 7.28 23.85
CA VAL A 95 2.00 6.30 23.20
C VAL A 95 0.85 5.99 24.14
N ARG A 96 -0.38 6.05 23.63
CA ARG A 96 -1.59 5.75 24.42
C ARG A 96 -2.57 4.95 23.59
N GLY A 97 -3.06 3.84 24.14
CA GLY A 97 -4.06 3.01 23.47
C GLY A 97 -5.44 3.09 24.12
N PHE A 98 -6.48 2.91 23.30
CA PHE A 98 -7.89 2.91 23.69
C PHE A 98 -8.61 1.70 23.10
N THR A 99 -9.74 1.32 23.68
CA THR A 99 -10.60 0.26 23.11
C THR A 99 -11.64 0.83 22.15
N GLU A 100 -12.18 2.00 22.47
CA GLU A 100 -13.22 2.65 21.67
C GLU A 100 -12.64 3.75 20.76
N ILE A 101 -13.25 3.92 19.61
CA ILE A 101 -12.87 4.99 18.67
C ILE A 101 -13.27 6.35 19.22
N ASP A 102 -14.39 6.43 19.94
CA ASP A 102 -14.86 7.68 20.50
C ASP A 102 -13.86 8.29 21.48
N ASP A 103 -13.27 7.46 22.35
CA ASP A 103 -12.20 7.88 23.27
C ASP A 103 -10.97 8.43 22.53
N VAL A 104 -10.66 7.87 21.35
CA VAL A 104 -9.57 8.34 20.48
C VAL A 104 -9.90 9.72 19.91
N LEU A 105 -11.13 9.92 19.44
CA LEU A 105 -11.56 11.19 18.83
C LEU A 105 -11.66 12.32 19.87
N GLU A 106 -12.02 12.00 21.12
CA GLU A 106 -12.00 12.95 22.23
C GLU A 106 -10.61 13.55 22.50
N GLN A 107 -9.54 12.84 22.13
CA GLN A 107 -8.18 13.36 22.25
C GLN A 107 -7.86 14.49 21.25
N LYS A 108 -8.77 14.75 20.29
CA LYS A 108 -8.65 15.77 19.24
C LYS A 108 -7.35 15.65 18.44
N PRO A 109 -7.10 14.51 17.77
CA PRO A 109 -5.88 14.30 16.98
C PRO A 109 -5.82 15.25 15.77
N ASP A 110 -4.63 15.75 15.43
CA ASP A 110 -4.38 16.58 14.25
C ASP A 110 -4.42 15.78 12.95
N ALA A 111 -4.05 14.51 13.02
CA ALA A 111 -4.08 13.56 11.91
C ALA A 111 -4.54 12.17 12.39
N ILE A 112 -5.31 11.47 11.54
CA ILE A 112 -5.78 10.12 11.81
C ILE A 112 -5.38 9.19 10.67
N SER A 113 -4.87 8.01 10.99
CA SER A 113 -4.86 6.85 10.09
C SER A 113 -6.00 5.89 10.40
N ILE A 114 -6.81 5.56 9.40
CA ILE A 114 -7.82 4.49 9.46
C ILE A 114 -7.16 3.22 8.92
N CYS A 115 -6.88 2.28 9.82
CA CYS A 115 -6.22 1.00 9.55
C CYS A 115 -7.07 -0.20 10.02
N THR A 116 -8.38 0.03 10.17
CA THR A 116 -9.35 -0.98 10.59
C THR A 116 -9.63 -1.97 9.45
N PRO A 117 -10.40 -3.05 9.67
CA PRO A 117 -10.92 -3.84 8.56
C PRO A 117 -11.65 -2.97 7.52
N THR A 118 -11.51 -3.33 6.24
CA THR A 118 -12.00 -2.55 5.09
C THR A 118 -13.50 -2.27 5.14
N ASP A 119 -14.28 -3.21 5.65
CA ASP A 119 -15.72 -3.09 5.90
C ASP A 119 -16.09 -1.91 6.80
N LEU A 120 -15.16 -1.47 7.66
CA LEU A 120 -15.36 -0.35 8.59
C LEU A 120 -14.73 0.96 8.11
N HIS A 121 -14.01 0.98 6.98
CA HIS A 121 -13.30 2.19 6.54
C HIS A 121 -14.23 3.37 6.31
N ALA A 122 -15.33 3.17 5.57
CA ALA A 122 -16.28 4.23 5.23
C ALA A 122 -16.98 4.77 6.48
N ALA A 123 -17.48 3.88 7.35
CA ALA A 123 -18.10 4.28 8.62
C ALA A 123 -17.14 5.07 9.52
N HIS A 124 -15.90 4.60 9.70
CA HIS A 124 -14.93 5.34 10.50
C HIS A 124 -14.51 6.66 9.86
N LEU A 125 -14.47 6.74 8.53
CA LEU A 125 -14.21 7.99 7.83
C LEU A 125 -15.35 8.99 8.10
N GLU A 126 -16.60 8.58 7.99
CA GLU A 126 -17.76 9.41 8.35
C GLU A 126 -17.66 9.94 9.78
N THR A 127 -17.49 9.06 10.77
CA THR A 127 -17.37 9.47 12.18
C THR A 127 -16.25 10.49 12.39
N VAL A 128 -15.11 10.33 11.72
CA VAL A 128 -14.00 11.29 11.80
C VAL A 128 -14.36 12.62 11.14
N LEU A 129 -15.02 12.61 9.98
CA LEU A 129 -15.39 13.83 9.27
C LEU A 129 -16.42 14.65 10.07
N GLU A 130 -17.38 13.98 10.70
CA GLU A 130 -18.41 14.60 11.54
C GLU A 130 -17.82 15.20 12.84
N ARG A 131 -16.98 14.44 13.54
CA ARG A 131 -16.50 14.84 14.88
C ARG A 131 -15.25 15.68 14.87
N CYS A 132 -14.50 15.71 13.76
CA CYS A 132 -13.19 16.35 13.70
C CYS A 132 -13.06 17.24 12.45
N GLU A 133 -13.49 18.50 12.54
CA GLU A 133 -13.54 19.44 11.41
C GLU A 133 -12.18 19.68 10.71
N LYS A 134 -11.07 19.70 11.46
CA LYS A 134 -9.74 20.11 10.96
C LYS A 134 -8.75 18.94 10.78
N THR A 135 -9.12 17.74 11.22
CA THR A 135 -8.23 16.58 11.24
C THR A 135 -8.05 16.04 9.83
N ILE A 136 -6.79 15.87 9.42
CA ILE A 136 -6.48 15.21 8.14
C ILE A 136 -6.54 13.69 8.31
N VAL A 137 -6.97 12.99 7.26
CA VAL A 137 -7.24 11.54 7.33
C VAL A 137 -6.40 10.79 6.31
N TYR A 138 -5.74 9.72 6.74
CA TYR A 138 -5.13 8.71 5.90
C TYR A 138 -5.97 7.44 6.04
N CYS A 139 -6.66 7.01 4.99
CA CYS A 139 -7.39 5.74 5.00
C CYS A 139 -6.59 4.66 4.28
N GLU A 140 -6.33 3.52 4.92
CA GLU A 140 -5.69 2.38 4.26
C GLU A 140 -6.50 1.87 3.06
N LYS A 141 -5.83 1.13 2.18
CA LYS A 141 -6.47 0.57 0.98
C LYS A 141 -7.28 -0.70 1.27
N PRO A 142 -8.33 -0.98 0.47
CA PRO A 142 -9.01 -0.01 -0.40
C PRO A 142 -9.78 1.00 0.45
N LEU A 143 -10.12 2.17 -0.12
CA LEU A 143 -10.83 3.24 0.60
C LEU A 143 -12.14 2.76 1.24
N CYS A 144 -12.87 1.88 0.56
CA CYS A 144 -14.08 1.24 1.04
C CYS A 144 -14.25 -0.11 0.32
N ARG A 145 -15.26 -0.90 0.72
CA ARG A 145 -15.69 -2.04 -0.09
C ARG A 145 -16.40 -1.56 -1.37
N PRO A 146 -16.35 -2.33 -2.48
CA PRO A 146 -16.99 -1.91 -3.74
C PRO A 146 -18.50 -1.67 -3.67
N ASP A 147 -19.22 -2.39 -2.81
CA ASP A 147 -20.66 -2.20 -2.55
C ASP A 147 -20.96 -0.93 -1.74
N GLN A 148 -19.94 -0.30 -1.11
CA GLN A 148 -20.05 0.97 -0.38
C GLN A 148 -19.66 2.17 -1.26
N LEU A 149 -19.51 2.01 -2.58
CA LEU A 149 -18.96 3.05 -3.45
C LEU A 149 -19.80 4.35 -3.47
N SER A 150 -21.13 4.25 -3.52
CA SER A 150 -22.01 5.43 -3.51
C SER A 150 -21.80 6.23 -2.22
N TYR A 151 -21.88 5.55 -1.08
CA TYR A 151 -21.68 6.16 0.24
C TYR A 151 -20.27 6.77 0.37
N ALA A 152 -19.23 6.09 -0.09
CA ALA A 152 -17.87 6.63 -0.05
C ALA A 152 -17.66 7.84 -0.99
N THR A 153 -18.46 7.98 -2.05
CA THR A 153 -18.43 9.15 -2.93
C THR A 153 -18.79 10.41 -2.15
N ASP A 154 -19.86 10.37 -1.38
CA ASP A 154 -20.33 11.48 -0.56
C ASP A 154 -19.29 11.86 0.51
N LEU A 155 -18.70 10.86 1.19
CA LEU A 155 -17.64 11.08 2.18
C LEU A 155 -16.37 11.70 1.58
N VAL A 156 -16.01 11.34 0.36
CA VAL A 156 -14.83 11.91 -0.32
C VAL A 156 -15.07 13.36 -0.70
N GLU A 157 -16.28 13.70 -1.14
CA GLU A 157 -16.63 15.10 -1.42
C GLU A 157 -16.71 15.93 -0.13
N LEU A 158 -17.20 15.35 0.97
CA LEU A 158 -17.17 15.97 2.30
C LEU A 158 -15.72 16.18 2.80
N ALA A 159 -14.87 15.16 2.66
CA ALA A 159 -13.48 15.22 3.12
C ALA A 159 -12.61 16.19 2.32
N ARG A 160 -12.95 16.43 1.04
CA ARG A 160 -12.19 17.26 0.10
C ARG A 160 -10.70 16.89 0.08
N ASP A 161 -9.84 17.87 0.36
CA ASP A 161 -8.39 17.71 0.37
C ASP A 161 -7.85 17.12 1.67
N ARG A 162 -8.68 16.87 2.70
CA ARG A 162 -8.27 16.28 3.99
C ARG A 162 -7.91 14.81 3.87
N LEU A 163 -8.49 14.09 2.91
CA LEU A 163 -8.37 12.63 2.76
C LEU A 163 -7.21 12.22 1.84
N CYS A 164 -6.32 11.39 2.39
CA CYS A 164 -5.33 10.60 1.69
C CYS A 164 -5.74 9.12 1.70
N VAL A 165 -5.53 8.41 0.59
CA VAL A 165 -5.78 6.97 0.48
C VAL A 165 -4.46 6.21 0.39
N GLY A 166 -4.32 5.13 1.15
CA GLY A 166 -3.11 4.32 1.31
C GLY A 166 -2.78 3.43 0.12
N LEU A 167 -2.61 4.02 -1.06
CA LEU A 167 -2.15 3.32 -2.27
C LEU A 167 -0.63 3.50 -2.42
N GLN A 168 0.17 2.91 -1.52
CA GLN A 168 1.63 3.16 -1.44
C GLN A 168 2.40 2.82 -2.73
N LEU A 169 1.94 1.82 -3.49
CA LEU A 169 2.53 1.47 -4.79
C LEU A 169 2.33 2.55 -5.86
N PHE A 170 1.36 3.47 -5.67
CA PHE A 170 1.23 4.62 -6.55
C PHE A 170 2.51 5.47 -6.59
N HIS A 171 3.32 5.47 -5.52
CA HIS A 171 4.55 6.25 -5.47
C HIS A 171 5.67 5.69 -6.36
N CYS A 172 5.61 4.43 -6.76
CA CYS A 172 6.52 3.88 -7.77
C CYS A 172 5.95 3.93 -9.20
N TYR A 173 4.70 4.39 -9.37
CA TYR A 173 4.06 4.50 -10.69
C TYR A 173 4.85 5.40 -11.65
N SER A 174 5.45 6.49 -11.17
CA SER A 174 6.24 7.39 -12.04
C SER A 174 7.45 6.70 -12.69
N LEU A 175 8.01 5.68 -12.03
CA LEU A 175 9.09 4.86 -12.58
C LEU A 175 8.53 3.83 -13.56
N ILE A 176 7.47 3.11 -13.17
CA ILE A 176 6.84 2.07 -14.00
C ILE A 176 6.24 2.68 -15.29
N LYS A 177 5.60 3.85 -15.20
CA LYS A 177 4.99 4.57 -16.32
C LYS A 177 5.99 4.86 -17.44
N ARG A 178 7.29 5.01 -17.14
CA ARG A 178 8.32 5.23 -18.18
C ARG A 178 8.47 4.04 -19.12
N TYR A 179 8.23 2.84 -18.63
CA TYR A 179 8.29 1.62 -19.43
C TYR A 179 6.95 1.31 -20.11
N ILE A 180 5.84 1.66 -19.46
CA ILE A 180 4.49 1.50 -20.02
C ILE A 180 4.24 2.50 -21.16
N LYS A 181 4.75 3.73 -21.07
CA LYS A 181 4.61 4.75 -22.12
C LYS A 181 5.24 4.28 -23.45
N GLY A 182 4.67 4.79 -24.55
CA GLY A 182 5.06 4.44 -25.92
C GLY A 182 4.38 3.17 -26.41
N GLU A 183 4.65 2.80 -27.66
CA GLU A 183 4.12 1.59 -28.26
C GLU A 183 4.57 0.34 -27.48
N ASN A 184 3.62 -0.53 -27.22
CA ASN A 184 3.82 -1.83 -26.57
C ASN A 184 2.83 -2.82 -27.18
N LYS A 185 3.23 -4.10 -27.24
CA LYS A 185 2.45 -5.21 -27.80
C LYS A 185 1.61 -5.92 -26.74
N GLY A 186 1.59 -5.40 -25.51
CA GLY A 186 0.88 -6.01 -24.38
C GLY A 186 1.61 -5.83 -23.05
N ILE A 187 0.83 -5.89 -21.97
CA ILE A 187 1.30 -5.80 -20.59
C ILE A 187 0.72 -6.98 -19.81
N ASP A 188 1.58 -7.83 -19.25
CA ASP A 188 1.20 -8.89 -18.33
C ASP A 188 1.52 -8.46 -16.90
N ILE A 189 0.51 -8.42 -16.03
CA ILE A 189 0.65 -8.12 -14.60
C ILE A 189 0.35 -9.37 -13.82
N VAL A 190 1.29 -9.77 -12.97
CA VAL A 190 1.13 -10.89 -12.03
C VAL A 190 1.32 -10.37 -10.62
N TRP A 191 0.35 -10.63 -9.75
CA TRP A 191 0.41 -10.18 -8.37
C TRP A 191 -0.15 -11.22 -7.42
N SER A 192 0.70 -11.70 -6.52
CA SER A 192 0.28 -12.64 -5.49
C SER A 192 0.68 -12.24 -4.08
N SER A 193 0.08 -12.92 -3.13
CA SER A 193 0.33 -12.77 -1.70
C SER A 193 0.03 -14.07 -0.96
N VAL A 194 0.31 -14.10 0.33
CA VAL A 194 -0.23 -15.11 1.23
C VAL A 194 -1.53 -14.56 1.81
N PRO A 195 -2.59 -15.39 1.93
CA PRO A 195 -3.86 -14.94 2.45
C PRO A 195 -3.71 -14.42 3.87
N SER A 196 -4.44 -13.35 4.18
CA SER A 196 -4.44 -12.74 5.52
C SER A 196 -5.63 -13.19 6.38
N LYS A 197 -6.65 -13.79 5.74
CA LYS A 197 -7.88 -14.31 6.36
C LYS A 197 -7.91 -15.83 6.28
N ARG A 198 -8.72 -16.46 7.14
CA ARG A 198 -8.89 -17.93 7.18
C ARG A 198 -9.63 -18.46 5.96
N GLU A 199 -10.61 -17.71 5.46
CA GLU A 199 -11.36 -18.02 4.25
C GLU A 199 -11.12 -16.93 3.21
N ASN A 200 -10.81 -17.34 1.97
CA ASN A 200 -10.43 -16.43 0.91
C ASN A 200 -11.18 -16.78 -0.36
N THR A 201 -12.29 -16.09 -0.61
CA THR A 201 -13.01 -16.19 -1.88
C THR A 201 -12.24 -15.44 -2.98
N VAL A 202 -12.57 -15.70 -4.24
CA VAL A 202 -12.02 -14.93 -5.36
C VAL A 202 -12.36 -13.44 -5.24
N LYS A 203 -13.54 -13.09 -4.70
CA LYS A 203 -13.92 -11.70 -4.42
C LYS A 203 -13.01 -11.06 -3.38
N GLU A 204 -12.69 -11.76 -2.29
CA GLU A 204 -11.74 -11.29 -1.28
C GLU A 204 -10.31 -11.15 -1.83
N LEU A 205 -9.89 -12.06 -2.71
CA LEU A 205 -8.63 -11.96 -3.45
C LEU A 205 -8.57 -10.67 -4.28
N ILE A 206 -9.62 -10.37 -5.05
CA ILE A 206 -9.70 -9.15 -5.86
C ILE A 206 -9.65 -7.91 -4.96
N VAL A 207 -10.47 -7.87 -3.90
CA VAL A 207 -10.53 -6.72 -2.97
C VAL A 207 -9.20 -6.47 -2.27
N ASP A 208 -8.43 -7.51 -1.93
CA ASP A 208 -7.12 -7.34 -1.30
C ASP A 208 -6.03 -6.95 -2.31
N LEU A 209 -5.94 -7.67 -3.43
CA LEU A 209 -4.78 -7.56 -4.33
C LEU A 209 -4.97 -6.57 -5.49
N ALA A 210 -6.17 -6.45 -6.05
CA ALA A 210 -6.40 -5.56 -7.20
C ALA A 210 -6.06 -4.08 -6.93
N PRO A 211 -6.33 -3.49 -5.74
CA PRO A 211 -5.96 -2.10 -5.46
C PRO A 211 -4.48 -1.80 -5.70
N HIS A 212 -3.59 -2.78 -5.44
CA HIS A 212 -2.15 -2.66 -5.61
C HIS A 212 -1.72 -2.51 -7.06
N VAL A 213 -2.40 -3.19 -7.99
CA VAL A 213 -1.99 -3.23 -9.40
C VAL A 213 -2.80 -2.28 -10.27
N VAL A 214 -4.08 -2.08 -9.95
CA VAL A 214 -4.96 -1.17 -10.67
C VAL A 214 -4.39 0.25 -10.67
N CYS A 215 -3.68 0.67 -9.62
CA CYS A 215 -3.07 2.00 -9.59
C CYS A 215 -2.05 2.25 -10.73
N PHE A 216 -1.49 1.20 -11.34
CA PHE A 216 -0.56 1.29 -12.47
C PHE A 216 -1.28 1.38 -13.82
N VAL A 217 -2.47 0.79 -13.93
CA VAL A 217 -3.18 0.62 -15.21
C VAL A 217 -4.48 1.40 -15.30
N GLN A 218 -4.93 2.06 -14.23
CA GLN A 218 -6.18 2.84 -14.17
C GLN A 218 -6.37 3.79 -15.37
N GLU A 219 -5.29 4.42 -15.86
CA GLU A 219 -5.34 5.33 -17.02
C GLU A 219 -5.56 4.59 -18.35
N ALA A 220 -5.03 3.36 -18.48
CA ALA A 220 -5.15 2.54 -19.68
C ALA A 220 -6.48 1.75 -19.72
N VAL A 221 -7.00 1.36 -18.56
CA VAL A 221 -8.21 0.53 -18.43
C VAL A 221 -9.50 1.29 -18.74
N ALA A 222 -9.51 2.62 -18.56
CA ALA A 222 -10.69 3.44 -18.76
C ALA A 222 -11.23 3.46 -20.21
N LYS A 223 -10.47 2.95 -21.19
CA LYS A 223 -10.86 2.98 -22.62
C LYS A 223 -11.45 1.67 -23.15
N ASP A 224 -10.85 0.53 -22.80
CA ASP A 224 -11.17 -0.76 -23.45
C ASP A 224 -11.97 -1.72 -22.55
N GLY A 225 -12.18 -1.38 -21.28
CA GLY A 225 -12.78 -2.29 -20.29
C GLY A 225 -11.85 -3.47 -19.95
N PHE A 226 -12.31 -4.37 -19.09
CA PHE A 226 -11.70 -5.70 -18.87
C PHE A 226 -12.77 -6.76 -19.16
N ARG A 227 -12.34 -8.00 -19.40
CA ARG A 227 -13.18 -9.19 -19.31
C ARG A 227 -12.54 -10.23 -18.40
N LEU A 228 -13.34 -11.12 -17.84
CA LEU A 228 -12.83 -12.30 -17.15
C LEU A 228 -12.24 -13.27 -18.17
N ALA A 229 -10.98 -13.65 -17.98
CA ALA A 229 -10.26 -14.59 -18.84
C ALA A 229 -10.24 -16.00 -18.22
N ASN A 230 -10.02 -16.08 -16.91
CA ASN A 230 -9.97 -17.35 -16.19
C ASN A 230 -10.24 -17.14 -14.69
N ILE A 231 -10.80 -18.15 -14.04
CA ILE A 231 -11.03 -18.20 -12.59
C ILE A 231 -10.76 -19.60 -12.06
N VAL A 232 -10.11 -19.66 -10.90
CA VAL A 232 -9.93 -20.90 -10.12
C VAL A 232 -10.44 -20.65 -8.72
N HIS A 233 -11.51 -21.35 -8.37
CA HIS A 233 -12.05 -21.35 -7.02
C HIS A 233 -11.23 -22.30 -6.15
N SER A 234 -10.64 -21.77 -5.08
CA SER A 234 -9.92 -22.54 -4.06
C SER A 234 -10.02 -21.79 -2.74
N VAL A 235 -10.13 -22.52 -1.64
CA VAL A 235 -10.13 -21.94 -0.29
C VAL A 235 -8.72 -21.47 0.10
N ILE A 236 -7.69 -22.10 -0.48
CA ILE A 236 -6.29 -21.93 -0.09
C ILE A 236 -5.55 -21.02 -1.09
N GLU A 237 -5.70 -21.31 -2.39
CA GLU A 237 -4.96 -20.62 -3.46
C GLU A 237 -5.91 -20.21 -4.61
N PRO A 238 -6.94 -19.37 -4.34
CA PRO A 238 -7.79 -18.85 -5.41
C PRO A 238 -6.96 -18.07 -6.42
N ARG A 239 -7.40 -18.08 -7.68
CA ARG A 239 -6.76 -17.36 -8.79
C ARG A 239 -7.82 -16.75 -9.69
N VAL A 240 -7.51 -15.58 -10.22
CA VAL A 240 -8.35 -14.91 -11.21
C VAL A 240 -7.47 -14.17 -12.22
N CYS A 241 -7.89 -14.22 -13.48
CA CYS A 241 -7.23 -13.53 -14.58
C CYS A 241 -8.26 -12.68 -15.32
N PHE A 242 -7.91 -11.40 -15.50
CA PHE A 242 -8.66 -10.45 -16.31
C PHE A 242 -7.81 -10.06 -17.50
N GLU A 243 -8.45 -9.80 -18.64
CA GLU A 243 -7.74 -9.29 -19.79
C GLU A 243 -8.55 -8.28 -20.59
N ASN A 244 -7.84 -7.43 -21.30
CA ASN A 244 -8.39 -6.57 -22.34
C ASN A 244 -7.46 -6.58 -23.54
N LYS A 245 -7.70 -5.69 -24.52
CA LYS A 245 -6.91 -5.66 -25.77
C LYS A 245 -5.40 -5.58 -25.54
N ASN A 246 -4.94 -4.95 -24.45
CA ASN A 246 -3.53 -4.68 -24.23
C ASN A 246 -2.99 -5.14 -22.86
N ILE A 247 -3.85 -5.51 -21.92
CA ILE A 247 -3.44 -5.82 -20.54
C ILE A 247 -4.02 -7.17 -20.14
N ARG A 248 -3.16 -8.07 -19.68
CA ARG A 248 -3.53 -9.27 -18.91
C ARG A 248 -3.13 -9.07 -17.46
N MET A 249 -4.04 -9.29 -16.54
CA MET A 249 -3.82 -9.11 -15.10
C MET A 249 -4.26 -10.35 -14.34
N GLU A 250 -3.31 -10.92 -13.61
CA GLU A 250 -3.48 -12.17 -12.90
C GLU A 250 -3.20 -11.99 -11.41
N LEU A 251 -4.18 -12.37 -10.60
CA LEU A 251 -4.16 -12.26 -9.15
C LEU A 251 -4.30 -13.66 -8.56
N PHE A 252 -3.50 -13.99 -7.54
CA PHE A 252 -3.66 -15.25 -6.82
C PHE A 252 -3.08 -15.21 -5.41
N TYR A 253 -3.51 -16.15 -4.58
CA TYR A 253 -2.84 -16.44 -3.31
C TYR A 253 -1.88 -17.63 -3.42
N LYS A 254 -0.90 -17.64 -2.52
CA LYS A 254 0.07 -18.71 -2.31
C LYS A 254 0.10 -19.10 -0.84
N GLN A 255 0.43 -20.35 -0.55
CA GLN A 255 0.60 -20.81 0.83
C GLN A 255 1.88 -20.26 1.49
N SER A 256 2.95 -20.11 0.71
CA SER A 256 4.25 -19.68 1.21
C SER A 256 4.62 -18.29 0.70
N ARG A 257 5.25 -17.50 1.58
CA ARG A 257 5.84 -16.21 1.19
C ARG A 257 7.00 -16.35 0.22
N ALA A 258 7.64 -17.52 0.17
CA ALA A 258 8.75 -17.81 -0.75
C ALA A 258 8.30 -17.94 -2.21
N ASP A 259 7.02 -18.23 -2.44
CA ASP A 259 6.48 -18.51 -3.77
C ASP A 259 5.66 -17.33 -4.31
N ILE A 260 5.73 -16.18 -3.64
CA ILE A 260 5.02 -14.98 -4.05
C ILE A 260 5.68 -14.42 -5.33
N GLU A 261 4.84 -14.10 -6.30
CA GLU A 261 5.20 -13.50 -7.56
C GLU A 261 4.54 -12.13 -7.68
N ARG A 262 5.35 -11.09 -7.91
CA ARG A 262 4.88 -9.71 -8.07
C ARG A 262 5.66 -9.05 -9.18
N TYR A 263 5.11 -9.02 -10.38
CA TYR A 263 5.80 -8.40 -11.51
C TYR A 263 4.85 -7.81 -12.55
N ILE A 264 5.42 -6.91 -13.35
CA ILE A 264 4.82 -6.31 -14.53
C ILE A 264 5.76 -6.61 -15.68
N LYS A 265 5.27 -7.29 -16.71
CA LYS A 265 6.00 -7.61 -17.93
C LYS A 265 5.39 -6.80 -19.08
N ILE A 266 6.23 -6.08 -19.80
CA ILE A 266 5.84 -5.16 -20.87
C ILE A 266 6.49 -5.67 -22.15
N LYS A 267 5.68 -6.11 -23.11
CA LYS A 267 6.13 -6.59 -24.41
C LYS A 267 6.34 -5.39 -25.32
N LYS A 268 7.55 -5.25 -25.88
CA LYS A 268 7.92 -4.20 -26.84
C LYS A 268 8.18 -4.85 -28.20
N GLU A 269 8.27 -4.04 -29.25
CA GLU A 269 8.52 -4.55 -30.60
C GLU A 269 9.86 -5.30 -30.69
N ASN A 270 10.91 -4.74 -30.09
CA ASN A 270 12.27 -5.25 -30.13
C ASN A 270 12.76 -5.80 -28.78
N GLY A 271 11.86 -6.27 -27.91
CA GLY A 271 12.25 -6.85 -26.62
C GLY A 271 11.17 -6.91 -25.55
N GLU A 272 11.60 -7.13 -24.31
CA GLU A 272 10.72 -7.27 -23.15
C GLU A 272 11.32 -6.52 -21.96
N VAL A 273 10.46 -5.85 -21.19
CA VAL A 273 10.83 -5.30 -19.88
C VAL A 273 10.05 -6.03 -18.79
N LYS A 274 10.74 -6.66 -17.84
CA LYS A 274 10.15 -7.26 -16.64
C LYS A 274 10.52 -6.45 -15.41
N ILE A 275 9.51 -5.94 -14.71
CA ILE A 275 9.66 -5.19 -13.46
C ILE A 275 9.14 -6.05 -12.32
N VAL A 276 10.02 -6.49 -11.42
CA VAL A 276 9.66 -7.29 -10.24
C VAL A 276 9.63 -6.41 -9.00
N TYR A 277 8.55 -6.47 -8.24
CA TYR A 277 8.44 -5.84 -6.93
C TYR A 277 8.81 -6.83 -5.83
N GLY A 278 9.77 -6.46 -5.00
CA GLY A 278 10.22 -7.29 -3.89
C GLY A 278 10.97 -6.47 -2.87
N GLY A 279 11.92 -7.11 -2.20
CA GLY A 279 12.79 -6.44 -1.26
C GLY A 279 13.74 -7.43 -0.59
N TYR A 280 14.54 -6.91 0.31
CA TYR A 280 15.47 -7.69 1.11
C TYR A 280 15.56 -7.11 2.52
N ASN A 281 15.88 -7.98 3.49
CA ASN A 281 16.15 -7.55 4.86
C ASN A 281 17.54 -6.93 4.93
N THR A 282 17.64 -5.79 5.61
CA THR A 282 18.91 -5.17 6.01
C THR A 282 18.98 -5.13 7.52
N GLU A 283 20.16 -4.85 8.08
CA GLU A 283 20.33 -4.55 9.51
C GLU A 283 19.40 -3.41 9.98
N LYS A 284 19.02 -2.52 9.06
CA LYS A 284 18.11 -1.39 9.31
C LYS A 284 16.65 -1.69 8.95
N GLY A 285 16.30 -2.96 8.77
CA GLY A 285 14.96 -3.43 8.42
C GLY A 285 14.77 -3.74 6.93
N TRP A 286 13.54 -4.09 6.55
CA TRP A 286 13.16 -4.42 5.18
C TRP A 286 13.32 -3.23 4.23
N LYS A 287 13.92 -3.46 3.06
CA LYS A 287 14.01 -2.47 1.96
C LYS A 287 13.22 -2.98 0.76
N SER A 288 12.21 -2.21 0.35
CA SER A 288 11.46 -2.52 -0.86
C SER A 288 12.28 -2.16 -2.09
N CYS A 289 12.15 -2.93 -3.16
CA CYS A 289 12.92 -2.76 -4.39
C CYS A 289 12.05 -2.98 -5.61
N LEU A 290 12.39 -2.29 -6.70
CA LEU A 290 11.97 -2.65 -8.05
C LEU A 290 13.19 -3.16 -8.83
N PHE A 291 13.13 -4.41 -9.24
CA PHE A 291 14.13 -5.00 -10.13
C PHE A 291 13.61 -4.89 -11.55
N VAL A 292 14.35 -4.24 -12.44
CA VAL A 292 13.98 -4.08 -13.84
C VAL A 292 14.96 -4.89 -14.68
N GLU A 293 14.43 -5.85 -15.43
CA GLU A 293 15.16 -6.61 -16.44
C GLU A 293 14.67 -6.17 -17.82
N ARG A 294 15.59 -5.77 -18.70
CA ARG A 294 15.30 -5.39 -20.08
C ARG A 294 16.07 -6.33 -21.01
N LYS A 295 15.33 -7.06 -21.85
CA LYS A 295 15.91 -7.83 -22.96
C LYS A 295 16.08 -6.91 -24.16
N GLU A 296 17.31 -6.80 -24.64
CA GLU A 296 17.72 -6.04 -25.82
C GLU A 296 18.37 -7.01 -26.82
N GLN A 297 18.61 -6.58 -28.07
CA GLN A 297 19.19 -7.43 -29.11
C GLN A 297 20.56 -8.03 -28.71
N GLU A 298 21.35 -7.29 -27.92
CA GLU A 298 22.71 -7.67 -27.51
C GLU A 298 22.76 -8.38 -26.13
N GLY A 299 21.62 -8.59 -25.46
CA GLY A 299 21.59 -9.29 -24.17
C GLY A 299 20.55 -8.78 -23.17
N VAL A 300 20.83 -8.97 -21.87
CA VAL A 300 19.91 -8.64 -20.78
C VAL A 300 20.52 -7.59 -19.86
N VAL A 301 19.86 -6.43 -19.75
CA VAL A 301 20.24 -5.36 -18.82
C VAL A 301 19.39 -5.43 -17.56
N LYS A 302 20.03 -5.38 -16.39
CA LYS A 302 19.36 -5.43 -15.08
C LYS A 302 19.62 -4.18 -14.25
N TYR A 303 18.56 -3.62 -13.70
CA TYR A 303 18.59 -2.48 -12.78
C TYR A 303 17.91 -2.85 -11.46
N CYS A 304 18.45 -2.35 -10.35
CA CYS A 304 17.80 -2.42 -9.05
C CYS A 304 17.54 -1.00 -8.54
N PHE A 305 16.26 -0.66 -8.37
CA PHE A 305 15.83 0.60 -7.79
C PHE A 305 15.47 0.34 -6.33
N LEU A 306 16.33 0.82 -5.43
CA LEU A 306 16.06 0.85 -4.00
C LEU A 306 14.91 1.82 -3.74
N LEU A 307 13.82 1.30 -3.19
CA LEU A 307 12.72 2.10 -2.71
C LEU A 307 12.95 2.38 -1.23
N ASP A 308 12.70 3.62 -0.82
CA ASP A 308 12.44 3.88 0.59
C ASP A 308 11.18 3.09 1.01
N ASP A 309 10.95 2.96 2.32
CA ASP A 309 9.73 2.33 2.82
C ASP A 309 8.53 3.06 2.20
N LEU A 310 7.80 2.37 1.30
CA LEU A 310 6.74 2.99 0.51
C LEU A 310 5.58 3.45 1.39
N LEU A 311 5.32 2.75 2.49
CA LEU A 311 4.32 3.16 3.46
C LEU A 311 4.76 4.42 4.20
N LYS A 312 6.03 4.47 4.61
CA LYS A 312 6.62 5.69 5.19
C LYS A 312 6.56 6.85 4.22
N THR A 313 6.88 6.61 2.96
CA THR A 313 6.80 7.63 1.89
C THR A 313 5.37 8.14 1.72
N ALA A 314 4.37 7.26 1.78
CA ALA A 314 2.96 7.64 1.70
C ALA A 314 2.54 8.49 2.91
N ILE A 315 2.93 8.10 4.13
CA ILE A 315 2.65 8.85 5.36
C ILE A 315 3.37 10.22 5.36
N GLU A 316 4.63 10.30 4.92
CA GLU A 316 5.35 11.58 4.77
C GLU A 316 4.64 12.51 3.78
N LYS A 317 4.15 11.99 2.65
CA LYS A 317 3.38 12.75 1.66
C LYS A 317 2.03 13.22 2.20
N PHE A 318 1.39 12.38 3.01
CA PHE A 318 0.18 12.70 3.73
C PHE A 318 0.38 13.83 4.75
N LEU A 319 1.42 13.77 5.58
CA LEU A 319 1.72 14.80 6.59
C LEU A 319 2.20 16.11 5.95
N SER A 320 2.97 16.04 4.87
CA SER A 320 3.42 17.23 4.12
C SER A 320 2.34 17.84 3.22
N ARG A 321 1.17 17.19 3.10
CA ARG A 321 0.08 17.55 2.16
C ARG A 321 0.53 17.65 0.69
N LYS A 322 1.61 16.96 0.30
CA LYS A 322 2.21 17.09 -1.04
C LYS A 322 2.35 15.75 -1.76
N GLY A 323 1.66 15.64 -2.88
CA GLY A 323 1.76 14.49 -3.78
C GLY A 323 1.32 13.17 -3.15
N PHE A 324 0.39 13.22 -2.21
CA PHE A 324 -0.34 12.07 -1.69
C PHE A 324 -1.47 11.65 -2.66
N VAL A 325 -2.05 10.48 -2.43
CA VAL A 325 -3.18 9.99 -3.24
C VAL A 325 -4.48 10.52 -2.66
N SER A 326 -5.18 11.39 -3.39
CA SER A 326 -6.44 12.00 -2.93
C SER A 326 -7.60 10.99 -2.84
N GLY A 327 -8.64 11.35 -2.08
CA GLY A 327 -9.89 10.60 -1.99
C GLY A 327 -10.48 10.23 -3.36
N ARG A 328 -10.61 11.20 -4.27
CA ARG A 328 -11.11 10.98 -5.65
C ARG A 328 -10.29 9.94 -6.42
N LYS A 329 -8.97 9.92 -6.22
CA LYS A 329 -8.11 8.92 -6.85
C LYS A 329 -8.28 7.53 -6.21
N GLY A 330 -8.50 7.49 -4.90
CA GLY A 330 -8.91 6.28 -4.19
C GLY A 330 -10.25 5.73 -4.67
N LEU A 331 -11.26 6.57 -4.89
CA LEU A 331 -12.56 6.13 -5.44
C LEU A 331 -12.43 5.48 -6.80
N ARG A 332 -11.70 6.10 -7.74
CA ARG A 332 -11.44 5.50 -9.06
C ARG A 332 -10.77 4.13 -8.97
N ASN A 333 -9.91 3.93 -7.96
CA ASN A 333 -9.31 2.63 -7.69
C ASN A 333 -10.38 1.63 -7.22
N VAL A 334 -11.24 2.00 -6.28
CA VAL A 334 -12.35 1.14 -5.80
C VAL A 334 -13.38 0.86 -6.89
N GLU A 335 -13.76 1.84 -7.72
CA GLU A 335 -14.64 1.67 -8.87
C GLU A 335 -14.16 0.57 -9.79
N LEU A 336 -12.87 0.60 -10.15
CA LEU A 336 -12.31 -0.41 -11.03
C LEU A 336 -12.21 -1.77 -10.33
N VAL A 337 -11.88 -1.80 -9.04
CA VAL A 337 -11.95 -3.05 -8.25
C VAL A 337 -13.39 -3.61 -8.24
N GLY A 338 -14.41 -2.76 -8.12
CA GLY A 338 -15.82 -3.14 -8.20
C GLY A 338 -16.21 -3.70 -9.56
N LYS A 339 -15.76 -3.09 -10.65
CA LYS A 339 -15.94 -3.62 -12.01
C LYS A 339 -15.28 -4.99 -12.21
N LEU A 340 -14.12 -5.22 -11.60
CA LEU A 340 -13.48 -6.54 -11.65
C LEU A 340 -14.29 -7.58 -10.87
N CYS A 341 -14.82 -7.19 -9.70
CA CYS A 341 -15.69 -8.05 -8.90
C CYS A 341 -17.02 -8.38 -9.59
N SER A 342 -17.56 -7.52 -10.46
CA SER A 342 -18.84 -7.76 -11.14
C SER A 342 -18.77 -8.79 -12.28
N PHE A 343 -17.58 -9.29 -12.61
CA PHE A 343 -17.43 -10.42 -13.54
C PHE A 343 -17.48 -11.78 -12.84
N LEU A 344 -17.50 -11.80 -11.50
CA LEU A 344 -17.76 -12.99 -10.69
C LEU A 344 -19.26 -13.16 -10.50
#